data_AF-A0A9E3PFM6-F1
#
_entry.id   AF-A0A9E3PFM6-F1
#
_cell.length_a   1.000
_cell.length_b   1.000
_cell.length_c   1.000
_cell.angle_alpha   90.00
_cell.angle_beta   90.00
_cell.angle_gamma   90.00
#
_symmetry.space_group_name_H-M   'P 1'
#
loop_
_entity.id
_entity.type
_entity.pdbx_description
1 polymer ?
#
loop_
_entity_poly.entity_id
_entity_poly.type
_entity_poly.pdbx_seq_one_letter_code
_entity_poly.pdbx_strand_id
1 'polypeptide(L)'
;MVDTDFAVEFARLRHLEYLARQHGRTEAELSADGRPGSPCFHEALHTASCLADALASLARNAAVVTDPDFYRLAHRARENISNLFRALGAADILGDDQPADRIGADERLISAEFAGKDNRAIERRISYLTQEYLSKIAVSECGWSLLFRDPSDGRFWELTHPYGELEGGGARRLSVIRSEDAAGRYSL
;
A
#
# COMPACT_ATOMS: atom_id res chain seq x y z
N MET A 1 -6.24 -7.46 -42.11
CA MET A 1 -5.91 -6.48 -41.06
C MET A 1 -6.12 -7.23 -39.75
N VAL A 2 -5.05 -7.74 -39.14
CA VAL A 2 -5.16 -8.47 -37.87
C VAL A 2 -5.69 -7.48 -36.85
N ASP A 3 -6.77 -7.84 -36.18
CA ASP A 3 -7.38 -7.04 -35.13
C ASP A 3 -6.30 -6.68 -34.10
N THR A 4 -6.10 -5.38 -33.85
CA THR A 4 -5.02 -4.90 -32.98
C THR A 4 -5.19 -5.44 -31.57
N ASP A 5 -6.44 -5.65 -31.14
CA ASP A 5 -6.76 -6.23 -29.84
C ASP A 5 -6.37 -7.71 -29.76
N PHE A 6 -6.55 -8.46 -30.85
CA PHE A 6 -6.10 -9.86 -30.92
C PHE A 6 -4.58 -9.98 -30.82
N ALA A 7 -3.83 -9.10 -31.48
CA ALA A 7 -2.37 -9.12 -31.43
C ALA A 7 -1.85 -8.78 -30.03
N VAL A 8 -2.48 -7.80 -29.36
CA VAL A 8 -2.14 -7.41 -27.98
C VAL A 8 -2.45 -8.55 -27.01
N GLU A 9 -3.63 -9.17 -27.12
CA GLU A 9 -4.03 -10.26 -26.22
C GLU A 9 -3.15 -11.51 -26.42
N PHE A 10 -2.81 -11.82 -27.67
CA PHE A 10 -1.87 -12.90 -27.97
C PHE A 10 -0.49 -12.64 -27.35
N ALA A 11 0.01 -11.40 -27.45
CA ALA A 11 1.28 -11.02 -26.82
C ALA A 11 1.20 -11.14 -25.29
N ARG A 12 0.08 -10.75 -24.67
CA ARG A 12 -0.15 -10.88 -23.22
C ARG A 12 -0.07 -12.33 -22.77
N LEU A 13 -0.78 -13.23 -23.46
CA LEU A 13 -0.78 -14.67 -23.14
C LEU A 13 0.62 -15.30 -23.29
N ARG A 14 1.36 -14.91 -24.33
CA ARG A 14 2.76 -15.34 -24.53
C ARG A 14 3.67 -14.88 -23.41
N HIS A 15 3.46 -13.65 -22.90
CA HIS A 15 4.25 -13.12 -21.80
C HIS A 15 3.91 -13.82 -20.46
N LEU A 16 2.62 -14.12 -20.24
CA LEU A 16 2.17 -14.86 -19.07
C LEU A 16 2.76 -16.28 -19.03
N GLU A 17 2.74 -16.99 -20.17
CA GLU A 17 3.36 -18.31 -20.33
C GLU A 17 4.88 -18.28 -20.06
N TYR A 18 5.55 -17.23 -20.54
CA TYR A 18 6.98 -17.02 -20.29
C TYR A 18 7.29 -16.81 -18.81
N LEU A 19 6.54 -15.94 -18.12
CA LEU A 19 6.70 -15.70 -16.69
C LEU A 19 6.41 -16.96 -15.86
N ALA A 20 5.35 -17.69 -16.20
CA ALA A 20 4.99 -18.94 -15.55
C ALA A 20 6.16 -19.94 -15.61
N ARG A 21 6.76 -20.12 -16.79
CA ARG A 21 7.95 -20.98 -16.97
C ARG A 21 9.17 -20.46 -16.21
N GLN A 22 9.46 -19.17 -16.29
CA GLN A 22 10.64 -18.58 -15.68
C GLN A 22 10.62 -18.71 -14.16
N HIS A 23 9.46 -18.51 -13.55
CA HIS A 23 9.30 -18.57 -12.09
C HIS A 23 8.95 -19.97 -11.57
N GLY A 24 8.71 -20.95 -12.46
CA GLY A 24 8.28 -22.29 -12.06
C GLY A 24 6.90 -22.31 -11.42
N ARG A 25 5.99 -21.42 -11.86
CA ARG A 25 4.67 -21.19 -11.29
C ARG A 25 3.58 -21.36 -12.33
N THR A 26 2.37 -21.61 -11.88
CA THR A 26 1.17 -21.61 -12.73
C THR A 26 0.67 -20.18 -12.97
N GLU A 27 -0.11 -20.00 -14.04
CA GLU A 27 -0.76 -18.71 -14.34
C GLU A 27 -1.69 -18.24 -13.22
N ALA A 28 -2.35 -19.18 -12.54
CA ALA A 28 -3.23 -18.89 -11.41
C ALA A 28 -2.45 -18.34 -10.20
N GLU A 29 -1.28 -18.89 -9.92
CA GLU A 29 -0.40 -18.40 -8.84
C GLU A 29 0.15 -17.01 -9.16
N LEU A 30 0.56 -16.75 -10.41
CA LEU A 30 0.98 -15.42 -10.84
C LEU A 30 -0.17 -14.40 -10.72
N SER A 31 -1.38 -14.80 -11.09
CA SER A 31 -2.56 -13.95 -10.98
C SER A 31 -2.95 -13.68 -9.52
N ALA A 32 -2.76 -14.64 -8.62
CA ALA A 32 -2.99 -14.45 -7.19
C ALA A 32 -1.97 -13.48 -6.58
N ASP A 33 -0.71 -13.60 -6.96
CA ASP A 33 0.36 -12.70 -6.52
C ASP A 33 0.24 -11.30 -7.12
N GLY A 34 -0.38 -11.15 -8.28
CA GLY A 34 -0.60 -9.86 -8.94
C GLY A 34 -1.85 -9.10 -8.48
N ARG A 35 -2.48 -9.49 -7.37
CA ARG A 35 -3.68 -8.80 -6.85
C ARG A 35 -3.33 -7.49 -6.13
N PRO A 36 -4.26 -6.51 -6.11
CA PRO A 36 -4.23 -5.36 -5.21
C PRO A 36 -3.71 -5.69 -3.80
N GLY A 37 -2.92 -4.79 -3.22
CA GLY A 37 -2.30 -4.98 -1.90
C GLY A 37 -1.08 -5.91 -1.83
N SER A 38 -0.76 -6.65 -2.90
CA SER A 38 0.42 -7.52 -2.95
C SER A 38 1.74 -6.76 -3.21
N PRO A 39 2.91 -7.35 -2.89
CA PRO A 39 4.20 -6.76 -3.25
C PRO A 39 4.39 -6.57 -4.76
N CYS A 40 3.93 -7.53 -5.57
CA CYS A 40 4.03 -7.46 -7.04
C CYS A 40 3.17 -6.32 -7.61
N PHE A 41 1.97 -6.11 -7.05
CA PHE A 41 1.10 -5.02 -7.46
C PHE A 41 1.65 -3.65 -7.03
N HIS A 42 2.23 -3.57 -5.83
CA HIS A 42 2.93 -2.37 -5.36
C HIS A 42 4.12 -2.01 -6.26
N GLU A 43 4.92 -3.00 -6.66
CA GLU A 43 6.02 -2.79 -7.61
C GLU A 43 5.51 -2.26 -8.96
N ALA A 44 4.38 -2.78 -9.45
CA ALA A 44 3.75 -2.30 -10.68
C ALA A 44 3.29 -0.83 -10.55
N LEU A 45 2.65 -0.45 -9.44
CA LEU A 45 2.25 0.94 -9.14
C LEU A 45 3.47 1.87 -9.09
N HIS A 46 4.51 1.47 -8.34
CA HIS A 46 5.74 2.25 -8.20
C HIS A 46 6.41 2.45 -9.57
N THR A 47 6.55 1.37 -10.35
CA THR A 47 7.15 1.41 -11.68
C THR A 47 6.35 2.31 -12.63
N ALA A 48 5.02 2.21 -12.63
CA ALA A 48 4.16 3.06 -13.45
C ALA A 48 4.31 4.55 -13.08
N SER A 49 4.42 4.88 -11.78
CA SER A 49 4.69 6.24 -11.30
C SER A 49 6.05 6.76 -11.80
N CYS A 50 7.12 5.98 -11.62
CA CYS A 50 8.46 6.39 -12.09
C CYS A 50 8.49 6.63 -13.61
N LEU A 51 7.82 5.78 -14.38
CA LEU A 51 7.73 5.94 -15.83
C LEU A 51 6.91 7.17 -16.23
N ALA A 52 5.83 7.49 -15.49
CA ALA A 52 5.06 8.70 -15.73
C ALA A 52 5.92 9.97 -15.55
N ASP A 53 6.73 10.02 -14.50
CA ASP A 53 7.64 11.14 -14.23
C ASP A 53 8.78 11.24 -15.27
N ALA A 54 9.35 10.09 -15.65
CA ALA A 54 10.37 10.02 -16.67
C ALA A 54 9.83 10.50 -18.04
N LEU A 55 8.63 10.07 -18.42
CA LEU A 55 7.98 10.48 -19.67
C LEU A 55 7.55 11.95 -19.65
N ALA A 56 7.11 12.47 -18.50
CA ALA A 56 6.87 13.91 -18.34
C ALA A 56 8.15 14.72 -18.55
N SER A 57 9.30 14.23 -18.08
CA SER A 57 10.59 14.86 -18.30
C SER A 57 11.05 14.74 -19.75
N LEU A 58 10.89 13.59 -20.38
CA LEU A 58 11.23 13.37 -21.79
C LEU A 58 10.42 14.28 -22.72
N ALA A 59 9.13 14.44 -22.47
CA ALA A 59 8.24 15.29 -23.28
C ALA A 59 8.61 16.79 -23.22
N ARG A 60 9.40 17.21 -22.23
CA ARG A 60 9.92 18.59 -22.11
C ARG A 60 11.33 18.75 -22.69
N ASN A 61 11.97 17.66 -23.11
CA ASN A 61 13.30 17.72 -23.69
C ASN A 61 13.27 18.49 -25.02
N ALA A 62 14.21 19.40 -25.24
CA ALA A 62 14.27 20.22 -26.44
C ALA A 62 14.30 19.40 -27.74
N ALA A 63 15.00 18.27 -27.77
CA ALA A 63 15.05 17.39 -28.94
C ALA A 63 13.69 16.74 -29.24
N VAL A 64 12.84 16.55 -28.23
CA VAL A 64 11.49 15.99 -28.37
C VAL A 64 10.47 17.07 -28.71
N VAL A 65 10.56 18.24 -28.09
CA VAL A 65 9.60 19.35 -28.31
C VAL A 65 9.75 19.97 -29.70
N THR A 66 10.97 20.00 -30.24
CA THR A 66 11.24 20.63 -31.55
C THR A 66 10.84 19.76 -32.74
N ASP A 67 10.66 18.45 -32.54
CA ASP A 67 10.18 17.52 -33.57
C ASP A 67 8.72 17.12 -33.27
N PRO A 68 7.75 17.47 -34.14
CA PRO A 68 6.34 17.17 -33.92
C PRO A 68 6.01 15.68 -33.80
N ASP A 69 6.73 14.80 -34.49
CA ASP A 69 6.47 13.36 -34.47
C ASP A 69 7.01 12.74 -33.19
N PHE A 70 8.20 13.16 -32.74
CA PHE A 70 8.73 12.76 -31.44
C PHE A 70 7.85 13.26 -30.30
N TYR A 71 7.37 14.50 -30.36
CA TYR A 71 6.44 15.03 -29.37
C TYR A 71 5.14 14.22 -29.31
N ARG A 72 4.55 13.88 -30.46
CA ARG A 72 3.32 13.05 -30.51
C ARG A 72 3.53 11.68 -29.89
N LEU A 73 4.64 11.01 -30.18
CA LEU A 73 4.97 9.70 -29.62
C LEU A 73 5.17 9.78 -28.10
N ALA A 74 5.97 10.75 -27.62
CA ALA A 74 6.20 10.96 -26.20
C ALA A 74 4.89 11.33 -25.46
N HIS A 75 4.05 12.16 -26.06
CA HIS A 75 2.76 12.54 -25.50
C HIS A 75 1.82 11.33 -25.37
N ARG A 76 1.72 10.48 -26.41
CA ARG A 76 0.90 9.26 -26.36
C ARG A 76 1.41 8.28 -25.30
N ALA A 77 2.72 8.09 -25.21
CA ALA A 77 3.33 7.25 -24.17
C ALA A 77 2.99 7.77 -22.76
N ARG A 78 3.11 9.09 -22.55
CA ARG A 78 2.77 9.76 -21.28
C ARG A 78 1.30 9.58 -20.90
N GLU A 79 0.37 9.72 -21.84
CA GLU A 79 -1.05 9.51 -21.59
C GLU A 79 -1.35 8.04 -21.25
N ASN A 80 -0.79 7.10 -22.00
CA ASN A 80 -1.01 5.68 -21.77
C ASN A 80 -0.47 5.22 -20.40
N ILE A 81 0.73 5.64 -20.01
CA ILE A 81 1.27 5.29 -18.68
C ILE A 81 0.47 5.94 -17.55
N SER A 82 0.01 7.18 -17.75
CA SER A 82 -0.82 7.87 -16.75
C SER A 82 -2.17 7.17 -16.57
N ASN A 83 -2.78 6.71 -17.67
CA ASN A 83 -4.02 5.95 -17.62
C ASN A 83 -3.83 4.58 -16.95
N LEU A 84 -2.73 3.88 -17.25
CA LEU A 84 -2.38 2.63 -16.57
C LEU A 84 -2.18 2.85 -15.07
N PHE A 85 -1.43 3.87 -14.66
CA PHE A 85 -1.23 4.21 -13.26
C PHE A 85 -2.55 4.48 -12.53
N ARG A 86 -3.45 5.28 -13.14
CA ARG A 86 -4.78 5.52 -12.56
C ARG A 86 -5.63 4.25 -12.47
N ALA A 87 -5.58 3.39 -13.49
CA ALA A 87 -6.32 2.13 -13.49
C ALA A 87 -5.81 1.17 -12.41
N LEU A 88 -4.48 1.07 -12.23
CA LEU A 88 -3.86 0.33 -11.14
C LEU A 88 -4.27 0.91 -9.79
N GLY A 89 -4.20 2.23 -9.61
CA GLY A 89 -4.60 2.89 -8.36
C GLY A 89 -6.09 2.68 -8.03
N ALA A 90 -6.97 2.76 -9.03
CA ALA A 90 -8.39 2.46 -8.85
C ALA A 90 -8.63 0.99 -8.49
N ALA A 91 -7.90 0.06 -9.10
CA ALA A 91 -7.95 -1.36 -8.74
C ALA A 91 -7.39 -1.62 -7.35
N ASP A 92 -6.38 -0.85 -6.90
CA ASP A 92 -5.87 -0.93 -5.52
C ASP A 92 -6.96 -0.52 -4.53
N ILE A 93 -7.57 0.65 -4.75
CA ILE A 93 -8.65 1.19 -3.89
C ILE A 93 -9.87 0.26 -3.86
N LEU A 94 -10.26 -0.33 -4.99
CA LEU A 94 -11.39 -1.26 -5.07
C LEU A 94 -11.05 -2.68 -4.62
N GLY A 95 -9.77 -3.07 -4.66
CA GLY A 95 -9.28 -4.34 -4.11
C GLY A 95 -9.07 -4.27 -2.60
N ASP A 96 -9.04 -3.07 -2.04
CA ASP A 96 -9.01 -2.75 -0.61
C ASP A 96 -10.38 -2.92 0.07
N ASP A 97 -11.40 -3.40 -0.65
CA ASP A 97 -12.73 -3.75 -0.13
C ASP A 97 -12.72 -5.03 0.74
N GLN A 98 -11.55 -5.42 1.25
CA GLN A 98 -11.48 -6.27 2.42
C GLN A 98 -11.20 -5.39 3.64
N PRO A 99 -12.27 -5.04 4.37
CA PRO A 99 -12.18 -4.45 5.68
C PRO A 99 -11.03 -5.01 6.52
N ALA A 100 -9.98 -4.20 6.73
CA ALA A 100 -9.20 -4.29 7.95
C ALA A 100 -10.01 -3.74 9.15
N ASP A 101 -11.34 -3.61 9.00
CA ASP A 101 -12.21 -2.68 9.72
C ASP A 101 -12.73 -3.20 11.04
N ARG A 102 -12.36 -4.41 11.44
CA ARG A 102 -12.85 -4.98 12.68
C ARG A 102 -11.69 -5.46 13.53
N ILE A 103 -11.56 -4.78 14.66
CA ILE A 103 -10.87 -5.34 15.82
C ILE A 103 -11.72 -6.53 16.28
N GLY A 104 -11.11 -7.71 16.35
CA GLY A 104 -11.82 -8.90 16.86
C GLY A 104 -12.27 -8.69 18.30
N ALA A 105 -13.39 -9.31 18.70
CA ALA A 105 -13.92 -9.21 20.06
C ALA A 105 -12.89 -9.62 21.13
N ASP A 106 -12.03 -10.61 20.81
CA ASP A 106 -10.97 -11.10 21.70
C ASP A 106 -9.58 -10.57 21.36
N GLU A 107 -9.47 -9.69 20.36
CA GLU A 107 -8.19 -9.18 19.90
C GLU A 107 -7.63 -8.17 20.90
N ARG A 108 -6.39 -8.39 21.38
CA ARG A 108 -5.77 -7.57 22.43
C ARG A 108 -4.43 -6.98 22.04
N LEU A 109 -3.88 -7.40 20.90
CA LEU A 109 -2.56 -7.01 20.44
C LEU A 109 -2.49 -7.05 18.91
N ILE A 110 -2.08 -5.94 18.32
CA ILE A 110 -1.72 -5.81 16.91
C ILE A 110 -0.30 -5.24 16.89
N SER A 111 0.69 -6.08 16.58
CA SER A 111 2.10 -5.69 16.63
C SER A 111 2.81 -6.26 15.42
N ALA A 112 3.61 -5.43 14.76
CA ALA A 112 4.61 -5.92 13.82
C ALA A 112 5.69 -6.72 14.59
N GLU A 113 6.12 -7.86 14.04
CA GLU A 113 7.17 -8.71 14.64
C GLU A 113 8.57 -8.26 14.21
N PHE A 114 9.58 -8.39 15.08
CA PHE A 114 10.96 -8.08 14.72
C PHE A 114 11.61 -9.20 13.87
N ALA A 115 12.44 -8.76 12.91
CA ALA A 115 13.32 -9.53 12.04
C ALA A 115 12.66 -10.39 10.92
N GLY A 116 12.78 -9.91 9.67
CA GLY A 116 12.68 -10.74 8.46
C GLY A 116 11.28 -11.12 7.97
N LYS A 117 10.21 -10.69 8.64
CA LYS A 117 8.83 -10.89 8.18
C LYS A 117 8.23 -9.62 7.56
N ASP A 118 7.35 -9.80 6.58
CA ASP A 118 6.60 -8.70 5.97
C ASP A 118 5.56 -8.14 6.95
N ASN A 119 5.87 -7.00 7.55
CA ASN A 119 5.00 -6.30 8.49
C ASN A 119 4.03 -5.30 7.80
N ARG A 120 4.04 -5.17 6.46
CA ARG A 120 3.25 -4.14 5.76
C ARG A 120 1.75 -4.24 6.02
N ALA A 121 1.20 -5.46 6.09
CA ALA A 121 -0.20 -5.67 6.41
C ALA A 121 -0.56 -5.14 7.81
N ILE A 122 0.32 -5.36 8.79
CA ILE A 122 0.13 -4.92 10.17
C ILE A 122 0.29 -3.40 10.29
N GLU A 123 1.31 -2.84 9.65
CA GLU A 123 1.57 -1.39 9.62
C GLU A 123 0.42 -0.64 8.95
N ARG A 124 -0.12 -1.16 7.84
CA ARG A 124 -1.32 -0.59 7.18
C ARG A 124 -2.54 -0.68 8.08
N ARG A 125 -2.76 -1.83 8.73
CA ARG A 125 -3.88 -2.02 9.66
C ARG A 125 -3.82 -1.06 10.84
N ILE A 126 -2.66 -0.89 11.46
CA ILE A 126 -2.48 0.09 12.55
C ILE A 126 -2.72 1.52 12.05
N SER A 127 -2.25 1.86 10.85
CA SER A 127 -2.50 3.19 10.26
C SER A 127 -4.00 3.45 10.10
N TYR A 128 -4.72 2.52 9.46
CA TYR A 128 -6.16 2.64 9.28
C TYR A 128 -6.90 2.74 10.61
N LEU A 129 -6.62 1.82 11.56
CA LEU A 129 -7.28 1.83 12.86
C LEU A 129 -7.05 3.14 13.62
N THR A 130 -5.87 3.75 13.51
CA THR A 130 -5.54 4.98 14.24
C THR A 130 -5.98 6.27 13.53
N GLN A 131 -6.21 6.24 12.22
CA GLN A 131 -6.61 7.40 11.40
C GLN A 131 -8.13 7.45 11.18
N GLU A 132 -8.77 6.30 10.95
CA GLU A 132 -10.13 6.23 10.42
C GLU A 132 -11.14 5.57 11.37
N TYR A 133 -10.69 4.72 12.31
CA TYR A 133 -11.60 3.93 13.17
C TYR A 133 -11.58 4.35 14.65
N LEU A 134 -10.41 4.35 15.28
CA LEU A 134 -10.26 4.59 16.70
C LEU A 134 -10.32 6.09 17.02
N SER A 135 -11.00 6.43 18.12
CA SER A 135 -11.04 7.80 18.61
C SER A 135 -9.83 8.09 19.48
N LYS A 136 -8.95 8.99 19.06
CA LYS A 136 -7.81 9.45 19.88
C LYS A 136 -8.32 10.18 21.13
N ILE A 137 -7.89 9.73 22.30
CA ILE A 137 -8.30 10.28 23.61
C ILE A 137 -7.21 11.15 24.21
N ALA A 138 -5.97 10.67 24.22
CA ALA A 138 -4.87 11.35 24.91
C ALA A 138 -3.51 11.04 24.29
N VAL A 139 -2.52 11.83 24.68
CA VAL A 139 -1.09 11.60 24.45
C VAL A 139 -0.44 11.43 25.81
N SER A 140 0.50 10.50 25.96
CA SER A 140 1.18 10.32 27.24
C SER A 140 1.99 11.55 27.61
N GLU A 141 2.23 11.75 28.90
CA GLU A 141 2.97 12.91 29.41
C GLU A 141 4.37 13.04 28.81
N CYS A 142 4.99 11.91 28.44
CA CYS A 142 6.30 11.86 27.81
C CYS A 142 6.25 11.91 26.27
N GLY A 143 5.05 11.94 25.66
CA GLY A 143 4.86 12.05 24.21
C GLY A 143 5.13 10.76 23.41
N TRP A 144 5.51 9.67 24.07
CA TRP A 144 5.95 8.43 23.42
C TRP A 144 4.84 7.44 23.08
N SER A 145 3.61 7.71 23.54
CA SER A 145 2.47 6.84 23.31
C SER A 145 1.17 7.61 23.15
N LEU A 146 0.27 7.04 22.36
CA LEU A 146 -1.05 7.61 22.09
C LEU A 146 -2.13 6.68 22.64
N LEU A 147 -3.11 7.26 23.30
CA LEU A 147 -4.28 6.54 23.79
C LEU A 147 -5.45 6.75 22.84
N PHE A 148 -6.07 5.65 22.48
CA PHE A 148 -7.23 5.56 21.62
C PHE A 148 -8.36 4.81 22.33
N ARG A 149 -9.60 5.05 21.90
CA ARG A 149 -10.79 4.32 22.35
C ARG A 149 -11.50 3.72 21.15
N ASP A 150 -11.84 2.45 21.27
CA ASP A 150 -12.65 1.74 20.28
C ASP A 150 -14.11 2.20 20.39
N PRO A 151 -14.72 2.74 19.33
CA PRO A 151 -16.11 3.19 19.36
C PRO A 151 -17.12 2.03 19.44
N SER A 152 -16.75 0.80 19.08
CA SER A 152 -17.67 -0.34 19.03
C SER A 152 -17.91 -1.02 20.39
N ASP A 153 -16.86 -1.09 21.22
CA ASP A 153 -16.91 -1.81 22.51
C ASP A 153 -16.33 -1.02 23.69
N GLY A 154 -15.77 0.17 23.42
CA GLY A 154 -15.26 1.08 24.44
C GLY A 154 -13.90 0.72 25.01
N ARG A 155 -13.19 -0.31 24.49
CA ARG A 155 -11.84 -0.68 24.94
C ARG A 155 -10.82 0.43 24.67
N PHE A 156 -9.85 0.54 25.57
CA PHE A 156 -8.72 1.46 25.44
C PHE A 156 -7.56 0.79 24.72
N TRP A 157 -7.05 1.44 23.69
CA TRP A 157 -5.95 0.99 22.84
C TRP A 157 -4.77 1.95 22.96
N GLU A 158 -3.61 1.43 23.32
CA GLU A 158 -2.36 2.18 23.40
C GLU A 158 -1.51 1.89 22.16
N LEU A 159 -1.13 2.95 21.44
CA LEU A 159 -0.12 2.89 20.39
C LEU A 159 1.25 3.22 20.98
N THR A 160 2.20 2.32 20.78
CA THR A 160 3.61 2.48 21.16
C THR A 160 4.54 2.21 19.99
N HIS A 161 5.75 2.77 20.08
CA HIS A 161 6.85 2.54 19.15
C HIS A 161 8.00 1.83 19.88
N PRO A 162 7.93 0.50 20.09
CA PRO A 162 9.08 -0.23 20.59
C PRO A 162 10.29 0.05 19.66
N TYR A 163 11.37 0.57 20.24
CA TYR A 163 12.63 0.95 19.55
C TYR A 163 12.55 2.19 18.64
N GLY A 164 11.78 3.21 19.02
CA GLY A 164 11.74 4.51 18.33
C GLY A 164 13.08 5.26 18.23
N GLU A 165 14.13 4.79 18.92
CA GLU A 165 15.50 5.31 18.86
C GLU A 165 16.29 4.87 17.61
N LEU A 166 15.77 3.94 16.81
CA LEU A 166 16.37 3.51 15.54
C LEU A 166 15.94 4.44 14.40
N GLU A 167 16.87 4.80 13.50
CA GLU A 167 16.55 5.53 12.26
C GLU A 167 15.48 4.74 11.47
N GLY A 168 14.30 5.34 11.33
CA GLY A 168 13.13 4.71 10.71
C GLY A 168 11.92 4.54 11.62
N GLY A 169 12.05 4.76 12.94
CA GLY A 169 10.95 4.69 13.90
C GLY A 169 10.42 3.26 14.03
N GLY A 170 10.88 2.53 15.06
CA GLY A 170 10.59 1.12 15.25
C GLY A 170 9.11 0.71 15.07
N ALA A 171 8.93 -0.57 14.76
CA ALA A 171 7.65 -1.24 14.46
C ALA A 171 6.50 -0.75 15.35
N ARG A 172 5.39 -0.31 14.75
CA ARG A 172 4.23 0.17 15.50
C ARG A 172 3.53 -0.99 16.21
N ARG A 173 3.09 -0.73 17.44
CA ARG A 173 2.37 -1.69 18.27
C ARG A 173 1.14 -1.05 18.89
N LEU A 174 -0.02 -1.65 18.62
CA LEU A 174 -1.30 -1.31 19.22
C LEU A 174 -1.68 -2.41 20.23
N SER A 175 -1.94 -2.06 21.49
CA SER A 175 -2.34 -3.04 22.52
C SER A 175 -3.45 -2.53 23.41
N VAL A 176 -4.35 -3.42 23.83
CA VAL A 176 -5.41 -3.08 24.78
C VAL A 176 -4.81 -2.83 26.16
N ILE A 177 -5.18 -1.71 26.78
CA ILE A 177 -4.83 -1.38 28.16
C ILE A 177 -6.07 -1.31 29.04
N ARG A 178 -5.91 -1.51 30.35
CA ARG A 178 -7.01 -1.38 31.31
C ARG A 178 -7.28 0.09 31.58
N SER A 179 -8.53 0.42 31.91
CA SER A 179 -8.94 1.80 32.23
C SER A 179 -8.15 2.39 33.40
N GLU A 180 -7.77 1.57 34.38
CA GLU A 180 -6.94 1.96 35.52
C GLU A 180 -5.53 2.38 35.08
N ASP A 181 -4.92 1.62 34.16
CA ASP A 181 -3.60 1.95 33.58
C ASP A 181 -3.67 3.20 32.68
N ALA A 182 -4.80 3.38 31.98
CA ALA A 182 -5.05 4.55 31.15
C ALA A 182 -5.14 5.82 31.99
N ALA A 183 -5.88 5.79 33.11
CA ALA A 183 -6.00 6.92 34.04
C ALA A 183 -4.65 7.30 34.63
N GLY A 184 -3.82 6.32 35.02
CA GLY A 184 -2.51 6.59 35.60
C GLY A 184 -1.46 7.13 34.63
N ARG A 185 -1.50 6.75 33.34
CA ARG A 185 -0.48 7.14 32.34
C ARG A 185 -0.84 8.36 31.50
N TYR A 186 -2.12 8.68 31.40
CA TYR A 186 -2.64 9.75 30.54
C TYR A 186 -3.38 10.84 31.32
N SER A 187 -3.37 10.77 32.66
CA SER A 187 -3.98 11.74 33.56
C SER A 187 -5.46 12.02 33.20
N LEU A 188 -6.21 10.94 32.97
CA LEU A 188 -7.65 10.95 32.66
C LEU A 188 -8.53 10.94 33.92
#